data_AF-A0A7C3P0Y5-F1
#
_entry.id   AF-A0A7C3P0Y5-F1
#
_cell.length_a   1.000
_cell.length_b   1.000
_cell.length_c   1.000
_cell.angle_alpha   90.00
_cell.angle_beta   90.00
_cell.angle_gamma   90.00
#
_symmetry.space_group_name_H-M   'P 1'
#
loop_
_entity.id
_entity.type
_entity.pdbx_description
1 polymer ?
#
loop_
_entity_poly.entity_id
_entity_poly.type
_entity_poly.pdbx_seq_one_letter_code
_entity_poly.pdbx_strand_id
1 'polypeptide(L)'
;MYLRVGDEVNHLRYEEWGIGVVMEVMTSSIPGGTCLARVRFQDGQLRCFNNDLDNEACCYYFGVRRYWNPTHGTEAVHAKLFLRG
;
A
#
# COMPACT_ATOMS: atom_id res chain seq x y z
N MET A 1 -7.60 1.89 -7.94
CA MET A 1 -6.65 2.05 -6.81
C MET A 1 -5.24 1.84 -7.33
N TYR A 2 -4.31 2.77 -7.09
CA TYR A 2 -2.92 2.65 -7.50
C TYR A 2 -2.01 2.89 -6.30
N LEU A 3 -1.18 1.91 -5.96
CA LEU A 3 -0.26 1.98 -4.81
C LEU A 3 0.95 2.87 -5.12
N ARG A 4 1.41 3.60 -4.11
CA ARG A 4 2.61 4.46 -4.15
C ARG A 4 3.54 4.08 -3.00
N VAL A 5 4.83 4.38 -3.16
CA VAL A 5 5.81 4.21 -2.08
C VAL A 5 5.34 4.96 -0.84
N GLY A 6 5.40 4.29 0.33
CA GLY A 6 4.94 4.81 1.61
C GLY A 6 3.47 4.53 1.92
N ASP A 7 2.67 4.06 0.97
CA ASP A 7 1.29 3.64 1.29
C ASP A 7 1.32 2.46 2.27
N GLU A 8 0.50 2.56 3.31
CA GLU A 8 0.19 1.43 4.20
C GLU A 8 -0.96 0.61 3.60
N VAL A 9 -0.85 -0.70 3.70
CA VAL A 9 -1.82 -1.64 3.13
C VAL A 9 -2.07 -2.82 4.07
N ASN A 10 -3.19 -3.49 3.89
CA ASN A 10 -3.45 -4.81 4.46
C ASN A 10 -3.96 -5.76 3.37
N HIS A 11 -3.97 -7.07 3.66
CA HIS A 11 -4.50 -8.07 2.74
C HIS A 11 -5.77 -8.73 3.31
N LEU A 12 -6.88 -8.65 2.57
CA LEU A 12 -8.21 -9.12 3.03
C LEU A 12 -8.31 -10.62 3.29
N ARG A 13 -7.45 -11.42 2.65
CA ARG A 13 -7.46 -12.90 2.77
C ARG A 13 -6.32 -13.47 3.60
N TYR A 14 -5.35 -12.62 3.96
CA TYR A 14 -4.13 -13.01 4.66
C TYR A 14 -3.88 -11.98 5.76
N GLU A 15 -4.81 -11.90 6.69
CA GLU A 15 -4.77 -10.93 7.79
C GLU A 15 -3.55 -11.16 8.68
N GLU A 16 -3.06 -12.40 8.76
CA GLU A 16 -1.88 -12.79 9.51
C GLU A 16 -0.58 -12.14 9.00
N TRP A 17 -0.58 -11.57 7.79
CA TRP A 17 0.56 -10.79 7.30
C TRP A 17 0.68 -9.43 8.00
N GLY A 18 -0.40 -8.97 8.63
CA GLY A 18 -0.48 -7.66 9.27
C GLY A 18 -0.48 -6.49 8.28
N ILE A 19 -0.10 -5.31 8.77
CA ILE A 19 0.06 -4.12 7.93
C ILE A 19 1.34 -4.23 7.12
N GLY A 20 1.26 -3.85 5.85
CA GLY A 20 2.40 -3.73 4.95
C GLY A 20 2.65 -2.29 4.54
N VAL A 21 3.91 -1.97 4.25
CA VAL A 21 4.33 -0.68 3.68
C VAL A 21 4.85 -0.91 2.27
N VAL A 22 4.36 -0.13 1.31
CA VAL A 22 4.87 -0.14 -0.07
C VAL A 22 6.26 0.46 -0.08
N MET A 23 7.26 -0.37 -0.36
CA MET A 23 8.67 0.02 -0.35
C MET A 23 9.12 0.54 -1.72
N GLU A 24 8.61 -0.06 -2.80
CA GLU A 24 9.04 0.24 -4.17
C GLU A 24 7.86 0.12 -5.13
N VAL A 25 7.87 0.94 -6.19
CA VAL A 25 6.95 0.84 -7.33
C VAL A 25 7.78 0.89 -8.62
N MET A 26 7.48 -0.03 -9.54
CA MET A 26 8.11 -0.10 -10.86
C MET A 26 7.02 0.01 -11.91
N THR A 27 7.13 0.99 -12.81
CA THR A 27 6.11 1.27 -13.82
C THR A 27 6.75 1.58 -15.15
N SER A 28 6.41 0.80 -16.17
CA SER A 28 6.82 1.02 -17.54
C SER A 28 5.80 1.89 -18.27
N SER A 29 6.29 2.78 -19.12
CA SER A 29 5.47 3.55 -20.06
C SER A 29 5.26 2.83 -21.40
N ILE A 30 5.90 1.67 -21.60
CA ILE A 30 5.77 0.87 -22.82
C ILE A 30 4.46 0.07 -22.74
N PRO A 31 3.64 0.02 -23.82
CA PRO A 31 2.46 -0.85 -23.87
C PRO A 31 2.81 -2.31 -23.57
N GLY A 32 2.07 -2.93 -22.65
CA GLY A 32 2.35 -4.30 -22.17
C GLY A 32 3.54 -4.39 -21.20
N GLY A 33 4.13 -3.26 -20.82
CA GLY A 33 5.19 -3.18 -19.84
C GLY A 33 4.73 -3.46 -18.41
N THR A 34 5.70 -3.62 -17.53
CA THR A 34 5.49 -4.02 -16.14
C THR A 34 4.93 -2.88 -15.26
N CYS A 35 3.98 -3.21 -14.38
CA CYS A 35 3.50 -2.34 -13.31
C CYS A 35 3.44 -3.13 -11.99
N LEU A 36 4.40 -2.91 -11.09
CA LEU A 36 4.55 -3.70 -9.87
C LEU A 36 4.71 -2.81 -8.63
N ALA A 37 4.25 -3.30 -7.49
CA ALA A 37 4.50 -2.73 -6.17
C ALA A 37 5.11 -3.80 -5.24
N ARG A 38 6.17 -3.45 -4.51
CA ARG A 38 6.77 -4.33 -3.49
C ARG A 38 6.37 -3.85 -2.10
N VAL A 39 5.80 -4.75 -1.32
CA VAL A 39 5.24 -4.46 0.01
C VAL A 39 5.95 -5.30 1.06
N ARG A 40 6.51 -4.63 2.08
CA ARG A 40 7.04 -5.30 3.27
C ARG A 40 5.93 -5.41 4.29
N PHE A 41 5.52 -6.64 4.62
CA PHE A 41 4.51 -6.91 5.64
C PHE A 41 5.14 -7.10 7.03
N GLN A 42 4.31 -6.95 8.08
CA GLN A 42 4.71 -7.12 9.47
C GLN A 42 5.16 -8.54 9.82
N ASP A 43 4.74 -9.54 9.05
CA ASP A 43 5.29 -10.90 9.10
C ASP A 43 6.76 -11.01 8.64
N GLY A 44 7.37 -9.88 8.26
CA GLY A 44 8.76 -9.75 7.83
C GLY A 44 8.99 -10.04 6.35
N GLN A 45 8.00 -10.57 5.64
CA GLN A 45 8.13 -10.98 4.26
C GLN A 45 7.92 -9.80 3.29
N LEU A 46 8.68 -9.83 2.20
CA LEU A 46 8.57 -8.86 1.10
C LEU A 46 7.86 -9.52 -0.07
N ARG A 47 6.69 -8.99 -0.44
CA ARG A 47 5.86 -9.54 -1.51
C ARG A 47 5.74 -8.56 -2.67
N CYS A 48 5.70 -9.07 -3.88
CA CYS A 48 5.54 -8.27 -5.11
C CYS A 48 4.14 -8.49 -5.67
N PHE A 49 3.45 -7.41 -6.02
CA PHE A 49 2.11 -7.44 -6.58
C PHE A 49 2.02 -6.67 -7.89
N ASN A 50 1.11 -7.09 -8.77
CA ASN A 50 0.73 -6.31 -9.93
C ASN A 50 -0.04 -5.05 -9.49
N ASN A 51 0.38 -3.87 -9.92
CA ASN A 51 -0.23 -2.58 -9.56
C ASN A 51 -0.96 -1.93 -10.75
N ASP A 52 -1.26 -2.71 -11.79
CA ASP A 52 -2.06 -2.30 -12.95
C ASP A 52 -3.53 -2.66 -12.71
N LEU A 53 -4.43 -1.66 -12.78
CA LEU A 53 -5.87 -1.86 -12.58
C LEU A 53 -6.56 -2.50 -13.78
N ASP A 54 -5.96 -2.40 -14.95
CA ASP A 54 -6.46 -2.99 -16.19
C ASP A 54 -6.04 -4.48 -16.29
N ASN A 55 -5.16 -4.93 -15.41
CA ASN A 55 -4.73 -6.31 -15.32
C ASN A 55 -5.59 -7.11 -14.32
N GLU A 56 -6.05 -8.29 -14.73
CA GLU A 56 -6.82 -9.21 -13.88
C GLU A 56 -6.06 -9.65 -12.61
N ALA A 57 -4.73 -9.66 -12.67
CA ALA A 57 -3.84 -9.96 -11.55
C ALA A 57 -3.61 -8.79 -10.59
N CYS A 58 -4.28 -7.64 -10.77
CA CYS A 58 -4.11 -6.46 -9.93
C CYS A 58 -4.20 -6.80 -8.44
N CYS A 59 -3.29 -6.21 -7.66
CA CYS A 59 -3.24 -6.33 -6.21
C CYS A 59 -4.60 -6.02 -5.55
N TYR A 60 -5.34 -5.07 -6.13
CA TYR A 60 -6.68 -4.71 -5.67
C TYR A 60 -7.67 -5.88 -5.83
N TYR A 61 -7.69 -6.58 -6.95
CA TYR A 61 -8.57 -7.74 -7.15
C TYR A 61 -8.14 -8.94 -6.32
N PHE A 62 -6.85 -9.04 -6.01
CA PHE A 62 -6.29 -10.11 -5.17
C PHE A 62 -6.45 -9.91 -3.66
N GLY A 63 -6.85 -8.70 -3.22
CA GLY A 63 -7.23 -8.45 -1.82
C GLY A 63 -6.37 -7.43 -1.09
N VAL A 64 -5.42 -6.77 -1.75
CA VAL A 64 -4.66 -5.67 -1.15
C VAL A 64 -5.55 -4.43 -1.04
N ARG A 65 -5.62 -3.83 0.15
CA ARG A 65 -6.37 -2.60 0.42
C ARG A 65 -5.47 -1.58 1.09
N ARG A 66 -5.68 -0.30 0.81
CA ARG A 66 -5.00 0.79 1.53
C ARG A 66 -5.51 0.75 2.97
N TYR A 67 -4.57 0.64 3.89
CA TYR A 67 -4.87 0.75 5.29
C TYR A 67 -5.05 2.23 5.61
N TRP A 68 -6.22 2.56 6.13
CA TRP A 68 -6.50 3.89 6.65
C TRP A 68 -6.71 3.75 8.15
N ASN A 69 -5.79 4.28 8.94
CA ASN A 69 -6.00 4.44 10.36
C ASN A 69 -6.76 5.76 10.61
N PRO A 70 -8.05 5.75 10.96
CA PRO A 70 -8.82 6.97 11.20
C PRO A 70 -8.22 7.83 12.32
N THR A 71 -7.50 7.22 13.26
CA THR A 71 -6.81 7.91 14.36
C THR A 71 -5.61 8.74 13.88
N HIS A 72 -4.93 8.36 12.79
CA HIS A 72 -3.82 9.14 12.22
C HIS A 72 -4.27 10.53 11.75
N GLY A 73 -5.49 10.67 11.23
CA GLY A 73 -6.03 11.97 10.81
C GLY A 73 -6.15 12.93 11.99
N THR A 74 -6.75 12.44 13.08
CA THR A 74 -6.89 13.20 14.34
C THR A 74 -5.55 13.49 15.00
N GLU A 75 -4.62 12.53 15.06
CA GLU A 75 -3.28 12.71 15.62
C GLU A 75 -2.47 13.74 14.83
N ALA A 76 -2.50 13.69 13.49
CA ALA A 76 -1.80 14.63 12.62
C ALA A 76 -2.39 16.05 12.71
N VAL A 77 -3.72 16.16 12.83
CA VAL A 77 -4.40 17.45 13.07
C VAL A 77 -4.04 17.99 14.45
N HIS A 78 -4.06 17.15 15.49
CA HIS A 78 -3.72 17.52 16.84
C HIS A 78 -2.25 17.97 16.95
N ALA A 79 -1.32 17.22 16.36
CA ALA A 79 0.09 17.59 16.28
C ALA A 79 0.30 18.95 15.61
N LYS A 80 -0.39 19.23 14.49
CA LYS A 80 -0.27 20.51 13.79
C LYS A 80 -0.87 21.69 14.57
N LEU A 81 -1.92 21.46 15.34
CA LEU A 81 -2.64 22.51 16.07
C LEU A 81 -2.05 22.77 17.46
N PHE A 82 -1.47 21.77 18.12
CA PHE A 82 -1.13 21.84 19.55
C PHE A 82 0.36 21.63 19.87
N LEU A 83 1.24 21.35 18.89
CA LEU A 83 2.71 21.33 19.10
C LEU A 83 3.42 22.64 18.69
N ARG A 84 2.69 23.73 18.43
CA ARG A 84 3.25 25.09 18.36
C ARG A 84 3.20 25.74 19.76
N GLY A 85 3.99 25.20 20.67
CA GLY A 85 4.30 25.79 21.98
C GLY A 85 5.79 26.10 22.07
#